data_AF-A0A7V9UF84-F1
#
_entry.id   AF-A0A7V9UF84-F1
#
_cell.length_a   1.000
_cell.length_b   1.000
_cell.length_c   1.000
_cell.angle_alpha   90.00
_cell.angle_beta   90.00
_cell.angle_gamma   90.00
#
_symmetry.space_group_name_H-M   'P 1'
#
loop_
_entity.id
_entity.type
_entity.pdbx_description
1 polymer ?
#
loop_
_entity_poly.entity_id
_entity_poly.type
_entity_poly.pdbx_seq_one_letter_code
_entity_poly.pdbx_strand_id
1 'polypeptide(L)' 'MRDFALYVTLVINVFSMVGMIAGILMHSGRGGGLSDMFGGGGGAALGSTSAERNLTRITTVFTLVWVLTVISLGFLLVRR' A
#
# COMPACT_ATOMS: atom_id res chain seq x y z
N MET A 1 -4.12 -2.94 30.03
CA MET A 1 -4.52 -3.92 28.99
C MET A 1 -5.11 -3.24 27.75
N ARG A 2 -6.12 -2.37 27.88
CA ARG A 2 -6.73 -1.67 26.73
C ARG A 2 -5.79 -0.70 26.03
N ASP A 3 -5.03 0.09 26.79
CA ASP A 3 -4.07 1.05 26.21
C ASP A 3 -2.97 0.33 25.42
N PHE A 4 -2.52 -0.82 25.92
CA PHE A 4 -1.59 -1.71 25.21
C PHE A 4 -2.17 -2.17 23.85
N ALA A 5 -3.42 -2.60 23.80
CA ALA A 5 -4.09 -2.98 22.54
C ALA A 5 -4.24 -1.80 21.56
N LEU A 6 -4.51 -0.58 22.08
CA LEU A 6 -4.56 0.62 21.26
C LEU A 6 -3.20 0.94 20.65
N TYR A 7 -2.13 0.95 21.46
CA TYR A 7 -0.78 1.21 20.96
C TYR A 7 -0.35 0.20 19.90
N VAL A 8 -0.62 -1.09 20.10
CA VAL A 8 -0.31 -2.15 19.11
C VAL A 8 -1.06 -1.90 17.79
N THR A 9 -2.37 -1.61 17.85
CA THR A 9 -3.18 -1.37 16.64
C THR A 9 -2.70 -0.14 15.88
N LEU A 10 -2.30 0.92 16.61
CA LEU A 10 -1.81 2.17 16.04
C LEU A 10 -0.47 1.96 15.33
N VAL A 11 0.47 1.24 15.97
CA VAL A 11 1.76 0.89 15.37
C VAL A 11 1.56 0.10 14.07
N ILE A 12 0.72 -0.94 14.10
CA ILE A 12 0.43 -1.75 12.89
C ILE A 12 -0.16 -0.88 11.79
N ASN A 13 -1.09 0.03 12.12
CA ASN A 13 -1.72 0.89 11.14
C ASN A 13 -0.72 1.84 10.47
N VAL A 14 0.16 2.48 11.24
CA VAL A 14 1.20 3.39 10.71
C VAL A 14 2.17 2.63 9.81
N PHE A 15 2.65 1.45 10.24
CA PHE A 15 3.52 0.61 9.40
C PHE A 15 2.82 0.18 8.10
N SER A 16 1.54 -0.19 8.17
CA SER A 16 0.75 -0.56 6.99
C SER A 16 0.58 0.61 6.02
N MET A 17 0.38 1.84 6.53
CA MET A 17 0.31 3.04 5.69
C MET A 17 1.63 3.31 4.96
N VAL A 18 2.76 3.27 5.67
CA VAL A 18 4.09 3.49 5.09
C VAL A 18 4.40 2.43 4.03
N GLY A 19 4.12 1.15 4.32
CA GLY A 19 4.30 0.06 3.36
C GLY A 19 3.42 0.21 2.12
N MET A 20 2.19 0.66 2.29
CA MET A 20 1.26 0.89 1.17
C MET A 20 1.69 2.09 0.31
N ILE A 21 2.14 3.19 0.91
CA ILE A 21 2.68 4.35 0.18
C ILE A 21 3.90 3.93 -0.66
N ALA A 22 4.84 3.18 -0.06
CA ALA A 22 6.00 2.67 -0.78
C ALA A 22 5.60 1.72 -1.93
N GLY A 23 4.65 0.82 -1.69
CA GLY A 23 4.11 -0.09 -2.71
C GLY A 23 3.44 0.63 -3.88
N ILE A 24 2.63 1.65 -3.60
CA ILE A 24 1.95 2.47 -4.61
C ILE A 24 2.95 3.32 -5.41
N LEU A 25 3.93 3.94 -4.75
CA LEU A 25 4.97 4.71 -5.46
C LEU A 25 5.80 3.83 -6.40
N MET A 26 6.09 2.60 -5.98
CA MET A 26 6.78 1.62 -6.82
C MET A 26 5.92 1.19 -8.03
N HIS A 27 4.58 1.24 -7.95
CA HIS A 27 3.69 1.10 -9.10
C HIS A 27 3.73 2.32 -10.05
N SER A 28 3.94 3.53 -9.53
CA SER A 28 3.98 4.78 -10.32
C SER A 28 5.32 5.05 -11.00
N GLY A 29 6.41 4.40 -10.56
CA GLY A 29 7.79 4.72 -10.99
C GLY A 29 8.11 4.54 -12.48
N ARG A 30 7.19 3.98 -13.28
CA ARG A 30 7.40 3.68 -14.71
C ARG A 30 6.41 4.34 -15.67
N GLY A 31 5.44 5.13 -15.18
CA GLY A 31 4.37 5.73 -16.01
C GLY A 31 4.08 7.21 -15.73
N GLY A 32 4.95 7.89 -14.99
CA GLY A 32 4.77 9.30 -14.58
C GLY A 32 5.46 10.33 -15.48
N GLY A 33 6.14 9.90 -16.55
CA GLY A 33 6.85 10.80 -17.46
C GLY A 33 5.92 11.35 -18.55
N LEU A 34 6.12 12.61 -18.94
CA LEU A 34 5.42 13.21 -20.10
C LEU A 34 5.54 12.33 -21.36
N SER A 35 6.66 11.63 -21.53
CA SER A 35 6.89 10.68 -22.63
C SER A 35 5.89 9.51 -22.67
N ASP A 36 5.47 9.00 -21.51
CA ASP A 36 4.47 7.91 -21.44
C ASP A 36 3.06 8.44 -21.73
N MET A 37 2.80 9.72 -21.41
CA MET A 37 1.54 10.42 -21.71
C MET A 37 1.41 10.82 -23.18
N PHE A 38 2.52 10.99 -23.91
CA PHE A 38 2.56 11.33 -25.34
C PHE A 38 2.75 10.13 -26.27
N GLY A 39 2.53 8.90 -25.79
CA GLY A 39 2.58 7.70 -26.63
C GLY A 39 3.98 7.16 -26.89
N GLY A 40 4.89 7.31 -25.92
CA GLY A 40 6.25 6.78 -25.95
C GLY A 40 6.32 5.26 -25.99
N GLY A 41 6.00 4.66 -27.14
CA GLY A 41 6.34 3.28 -27.47
C GLY A 41 7.82 3.19 -27.81
N GLY A 42 8.63 2.64 -26.91
CA GLY A 42 10.04 2.35 -27.22
C GLY A 42 10.91 1.95 -26.04
N GLY A 43 10.91 0.65 -25.69
CA GLY A 43 12.17 0.00 -25.30
C GLY A 43 12.44 -0.32 -23.83
N ALA A 44 11.53 -0.10 -22.86
CA ALA A 44 11.86 -0.35 -21.45
C ALA A 44 10.81 -1.10 -20.62
N ALA A 45 9.99 -1.99 -21.21
CA ALA A 45 8.96 -2.76 -20.47
C ALA A 45 9.19 -4.28 -20.42
N LEU A 46 10.41 -4.78 -20.67
CA LEU A 46 10.74 -6.21 -20.53
C LEU A 46 11.12 -6.63 -19.09
N GLY A 47 10.89 -5.75 -18.12
CA GLY A 47 11.12 -6.01 -16.69
C GLY A 47 9.91 -6.68 -16.01
N SER A 48 9.58 -7.89 -16.47
CA SER A 48 8.65 -8.88 -15.90
C SER A 48 7.25 -8.40 -15.46
N THR A 49 6.24 -8.71 -16.28
CA THR A 49 4.82 -8.81 -15.88
C THR A 49 4.63 -9.57 -14.54
N SER A 50 5.53 -10.50 -14.23
CA SER A 50 5.53 -11.25 -12.97
C SER A 50 5.87 -10.41 -11.75
N ALA A 51 6.85 -9.49 -11.82
CA ALA A 51 7.17 -8.60 -10.71
C ALA A 51 6.06 -7.59 -10.46
N GLU A 52 5.43 -7.06 -11.51
CA GLU A 52 4.26 -6.18 -11.38
C GLU A 52 3.09 -6.89 -10.71
N ARG A 53 2.74 -8.11 -11.15
CA ARG A 53 1.70 -8.92 -10.51
C ARG A 53 2.02 -9.22 -9.04
N ASN A 54 3.29 -9.50 -8.72
CA ASN A 54 3.68 -9.75 -7.34
C ASN A 54 3.57 -8.49 -6.47
N LEU A 55 4.00 -7.35 -7.00
CA LEU A 55 3.91 -6.06 -6.31
C LEU A 55 2.45 -5.63 -6.08
N THR A 56 1.56 -5.89 -7.04
CA THR A 56 0.11 -5.68 -6.87
C THR A 56 -0.46 -6.59 -5.80
N ARG A 57 -0.06 -7.87 -5.74
CA ARG A 57 -0.50 -8.79 -4.68
C ARG A 57 -0.04 -8.31 -3.31
N ILE A 58 1.22 -7.93 -3.16
CA ILE A 58 1.78 -7.41 -1.91
C ILE A 58 1.01 -6.15 -1.47
N THR A 59 0.82 -5.19 -2.37
CA THR A 59 0.09 -3.96 -2.07
C THR A 59 -1.37 -4.25 -1.69
N THR A 60 -2.03 -5.19 -2.36
CA THR A 60 -3.41 -5.60 -2.05
C THR A 60 -3.52 -6.20 -0.65
N VAL A 61 -2.56 -7.03 -0.24
CA VAL A 61 -2.50 -7.58 1.13
C VAL A 61 -2.32 -6.45 2.16
N PHE A 62 -1.43 -5.50 1.91
CA PHE A 62 -1.26 -4.33 2.78
C PHE A 62 -2.53 -3.48 2.87
N THR A 63 -3.24 -3.27 1.75
CA THR A 63 -4.52 -2.55 1.76
C THR A 63 -5.58 -3.27 2.59
N LEU A 64 -5.70 -4.59 2.47
CA LEU A 64 -6.64 -5.38 3.27
C LEU A 64 -6.33 -5.29 4.77
N VAL A 65 -5.06 -5.45 5.16
CA VAL A 65 -4.61 -5.32 6.55
C VAL A 65 -4.88 -3.91 7.08
N TRP A 66 -4.60 -2.88 6.28
CA TRP A 66 -4.88 -1.50 6.65
C TRP A 66 -6.38 -1.28 6.90
N VAL A 67 -7.26 -1.72 5.99
CA VAL A 67 -8.72 -1.59 6.17
C VAL A 67 -9.19 -2.28 7.46
N LEU A 68 -8.73 -3.50 7.72
CA LEU A 68 -9.07 -4.23 8.94
C LEU A 68 -8.60 -3.50 10.21
N THR A 69 -7.39 -2.94 10.19
CA THR A 69 -6.86 -2.19 11.34
C THR A 69 -7.57 -0.87 11.55
N VAL A 70 -7.97 -0.15 10.49
CA VAL A 70 -8.78 1.09 10.60
C VAL A 70 -10.14 0.79 11.21
N ILE A 71 -10.83 -0.25 10.74
CA ILE A 71 -12.13 -0.66 11.31
C ILE A 71 -11.97 -1.05 12.78
N SER A 72 -10.95 -1.87 13.10
CA SER A 72 -10.67 -2.29 14.49
C SER A 72 -10.38 -1.10 15.40
N LEU A 73 -9.59 -0.13 14.93
CA LEU A 73 -9.29 1.10 15.65
C LEU A 73 -10.56 1.94 15.85
N GLY A 74 -11.42 2.03 14.84
CA GLY A 74 -12.72 2.71 14.92
C GLY A 74 -13.62 2.12 16.00
N PHE A 75 -13.75 0.78 16.05
CA PHE A 75 -14.53 0.11 17.11
C PHE A 75 -13.91 0.25 18.50
N LEU A 76 -12.58 0.16 18.62
CA LEU A 76 -11.85 0.34 19.88
C LEU A 76 -11.91 1.79 20.40
N LEU A 77 -11.98 2.77 19.50
CA LEU A 77 -12.07 4.19 19.84
C LEU A 77 -13.52 4.64 20.09
N VAL A 78 -14.51 4.10 19.37
CA VAL A 78 -15.92 4.49 19.54
C VAL A 78 -16.52 3.95 20.85
N ARG A 79 -16.03 2.81 21.34
CA ARG A 79 -16.47 2.19 22.59
C ARG A 79 -15.79 2.80 23.83
N ARG A 80 -15.36 4.07 23.73
CA ARG A 80 -14.83 4.88 24.82
C ARG A 80 -15.92 5.20 25.85
#